data_AF-A0A7C2ZWA2-F1
#
_entry.id   AF-A0A7C2ZWA2-F1
#
_cell.length_a   1.000
_cell.length_b   1.000
_cell.length_c   1.000
_cell.angle_alpha   90.00
_cell.angle_beta   90.00
_cell.angle_gamma   90.00
#
_symmetry.space_group_name_H-M   'P 1'
#
loop_
_entity.id
_entity.type
_entity.pdbx_description
1 polymer ?
#
loop_
_entity_poly.entity_id
_entity_poly.type
_entity_poly.pdbx_seq_one_letter_code
_entity_poly.pdbx_strand_id
1 'polypeptide(L)'
;PGWLDGPAATCRFQSPEGLALGEGGLFIADTENHLIRRLDLASGIVTTVAGTGEQALRWSAGGPARQTPLSSPWDLAWHQGALYIAMAGLHQLWRLEPDGLTLTAWAGTGGEGLRDGHRTEAWFAQPSGLAVAGDRLYVADSESSAIREVDLASGQVRTIVGTGLFDFGDVDGVGEAARLQHPLGVTAVHDLLYVADTYNHKIKRLSPRTRMVMTVAGSGEPGRDDGTGLAARFFEPGGLSAAAGALYIADTNNHAIRRLDLATARVTTVAVRLP
;
A
#
# COMPACT_ATOMS: atom_id res chain seq x y z
N PRO A 1 19.39 10.83 3.72
CA PRO A 1 18.87 10.21 4.96
C PRO A 1 18.74 11.24 6.10
N GLY A 2 17.75 11.06 6.98
CA GLY A 2 17.36 11.98 8.06
C GLY A 2 15.88 12.37 7.97
N TRP A 3 15.41 13.23 8.87
CA TRP A 3 14.00 13.59 9.02
C TRP A 3 13.75 15.10 9.20
N LEU A 4 14.68 15.93 8.69
CA LEU A 4 14.58 17.38 8.75
C LEU A 4 13.30 17.86 8.02
N ASP A 5 12.48 18.63 8.71
CA ASP A 5 11.32 19.37 8.17
C ASP A 5 11.78 20.65 7.43
N GLY A 6 10.90 21.25 6.63
CA GLY A 6 11.14 22.51 5.92
C GLY A 6 10.88 22.41 4.42
N PRO A 7 11.41 23.33 3.60
CA PRO A 7 11.21 23.31 2.14
C PRO A 7 11.57 21.98 1.51
N ALA A 8 10.81 21.54 0.50
CA ALA A 8 11.01 20.27 -0.18
C ALA A 8 12.44 20.07 -0.70
N ALA A 9 13.13 21.15 -1.12
CA ALA A 9 14.51 21.12 -1.58
C ALA A 9 15.53 20.75 -0.48
N THR A 10 15.22 21.00 0.79
CA THR A 10 16.16 20.85 1.92
C THR A 10 15.71 19.83 2.96
N CYS A 11 14.43 19.46 2.95
CA CYS A 11 13.90 18.41 3.82
C CYS A 11 14.64 17.08 3.60
N ARG A 12 14.52 16.17 4.57
CA ARG A 12 15.16 14.85 4.51
C ARG A 12 14.15 13.77 4.87
N PHE A 13 14.29 12.62 4.23
CA PHE A 13 13.56 11.37 4.47
C PHE A 13 14.56 10.22 4.65
N GLN A 14 14.07 9.08 5.11
CA GLN A 14 14.78 7.82 5.14
C GLN A 14 13.87 6.68 4.69
N SER A 15 14.20 6.12 3.52
CA SER A 15 13.45 5.06 2.85
C SER A 15 11.92 5.30 2.86
N PRO A 16 11.43 6.43 2.31
CA PRO A 16 10.00 6.67 2.23
C PRO A 16 9.37 5.70 1.23
N GLU A 17 8.20 5.16 1.57
CA GLU A 17 7.47 4.19 0.76
C GLU A 17 6.15 4.81 0.26
N GLY A 18 5.06 4.62 1.01
CA GLY A 18 3.72 5.00 0.61
C GLY A 18 3.43 6.49 0.55
N LEU A 19 2.47 6.82 -0.33
CA LEU A 19 2.07 8.18 -0.65
C LEU A 19 0.55 8.28 -0.73
N ALA A 20 -0.04 9.30 -0.11
CA ALA A 20 -1.47 9.59 -0.23
C ALA A 20 -1.73 11.08 -0.43
N LEU A 21 -2.57 11.41 -1.42
CA LEU A 21 -3.09 12.77 -1.59
C LEU A 21 -4.31 12.98 -0.68
N GLY A 22 -4.30 14.07 0.08
CA GLY A 22 -5.38 14.41 0.99
C GLY A 22 -5.26 15.84 1.50
N GLU A 23 -6.39 16.53 1.66
CA GLU A 23 -6.43 17.88 2.27
C GLU A 23 -5.45 18.90 1.65
N GLY A 24 -5.32 18.87 0.32
CA GLY A 24 -4.40 19.75 -0.42
C GLY A 24 -2.91 19.46 -0.23
N GLY A 25 -2.56 18.36 0.43
CA GLY A 25 -1.18 17.92 0.66
C GLY A 25 -0.91 16.50 0.15
N LEU A 26 0.37 16.14 0.16
CA LEU A 26 0.87 14.79 -0.05
C LEU A 26 1.40 14.24 1.27
N PHE A 27 0.73 13.23 1.82
CA PHE A 27 1.22 12.47 2.96
C PHE A 27 2.21 11.41 2.48
N ILE A 28 3.24 11.19 3.28
CA ILE A 28 4.39 10.34 2.98
C ILE A 28 4.65 9.45 4.19
N ALA A 29 4.66 8.14 3.97
CA ALA A 29 5.15 7.17 4.95
C ALA A 29 6.68 7.15 4.88
N ASP A 30 7.32 7.74 5.88
CA ASP A 30 8.78 7.84 5.98
C ASP A 30 9.27 6.67 6.84
N THR A 31 9.30 5.50 6.20
CA THR A 31 9.21 4.17 6.82
C THR A 31 10.32 3.91 7.84
N GLU A 32 11.58 4.15 7.46
CA GLU A 32 12.73 3.92 8.34
C GLU A 32 12.92 5.02 9.38
N ASN A 33 12.33 6.20 9.19
CA ASN A 33 12.23 7.18 10.26
C ASN A 33 11.06 6.87 11.21
N HIS A 34 10.15 5.94 10.87
CA HIS A 34 8.93 5.68 11.61
C HIS A 34 8.06 6.94 11.80
N LEU A 35 7.96 7.74 10.72
CA LEU A 35 7.22 8.99 10.70
C LEU A 35 6.18 9.01 9.59
N ILE A 36 5.14 9.80 9.80
CA ILE A 36 4.30 10.31 8.71
C ILE A 36 4.67 11.76 8.47
N ARG A 37 4.99 12.08 7.22
CA ARG A 37 5.33 13.44 6.77
C ARG A 37 4.23 13.97 5.88
N ARG A 38 4.06 15.29 5.81
CA ARG A 38 3.12 15.95 4.89
C ARG A 38 3.86 17.03 4.12
N LEU A 39 3.85 16.92 2.80
CA LEU A 39 4.19 18.01 1.90
C LEU A 39 2.94 18.84 1.62
N ASP A 40 2.97 20.10 2.00
CA ASP A 40 1.98 21.07 1.57
C ASP A 40 2.26 21.48 0.12
N LEU A 41 1.34 21.18 -0.80
CA LEU A 41 1.59 21.36 -2.23
C LEU A 41 1.58 22.84 -2.67
N ALA A 42 0.94 23.72 -1.89
CA ALA A 42 0.88 25.15 -2.19
C ALA A 42 2.18 25.87 -1.78
N SER A 43 2.68 25.56 -0.58
CA SER A 43 3.88 26.21 -0.03
C SER A 43 5.18 25.46 -0.30
N GLY A 44 5.11 24.17 -0.67
CA GLY A 44 6.28 23.32 -0.85
C GLY A 44 7.00 22.96 0.45
N ILE A 45 6.32 23.09 1.60
CA ILE A 45 6.89 22.80 2.92
C ILE A 45 6.51 21.39 3.35
N VAL A 46 7.51 20.63 3.81
CA VAL A 46 7.37 19.32 4.43
C VAL A 46 7.38 19.46 5.95
N THR A 47 6.39 18.87 6.62
CA THR A 47 6.30 18.80 8.08
C THR A 47 6.08 17.37 8.55
N THR A 48 6.56 17.05 9.75
CA THR A 48 6.22 15.80 10.42
C THR A 48 4.85 15.93 11.07
N VAL A 49 3.92 15.03 10.76
CA VAL A 49 2.54 15.07 11.28
C VAL A 49 2.24 13.96 12.28
N ALA A 50 2.96 12.83 12.21
CA ALA A 50 2.79 11.71 13.13
C ALA A 50 4.11 10.94 13.32
N GLY A 51 4.24 10.26 14.45
CA GLY A 51 5.44 9.52 14.84
C GLY A 51 6.44 10.34 15.67
N THR A 52 7.33 9.63 16.35
CA THR A 52 8.37 10.22 17.23
C THR A 52 9.78 10.16 16.64
N GLY A 53 9.99 9.39 15.57
CA GLY A 53 11.31 9.07 15.05
C GLY A 53 11.90 7.77 15.60
N GLU A 54 11.23 7.12 16.55
CA GLU A 54 11.66 5.87 17.18
C GLU A 54 10.73 4.72 16.81
N GLN A 55 11.31 3.52 16.63
CA GLN A 55 10.54 2.31 16.35
C GLN A 55 9.73 1.89 17.57
N ALA A 56 8.41 1.76 17.39
CA ALA A 56 7.57 1.10 18.37
C ALA A 56 7.83 -0.41 18.38
N LEU A 57 8.31 -0.93 19.52
CA LEU A 57 8.58 -2.37 19.71
C LEU A 57 7.39 -3.14 20.30
N ARG A 58 6.34 -2.43 20.72
CA ARG A 58 5.14 -2.98 21.37
C ARG A 58 3.92 -2.25 20.87
N TRP A 59 2.80 -2.96 20.87
CA TRP A 59 1.49 -2.39 20.57
C TRP A 59 1.08 -1.29 21.57
N SER A 60 0.33 -0.31 21.06
CA SER A 60 -0.37 0.73 21.81
C SER A 60 -1.74 1.01 21.17
N ALA A 61 -2.70 1.50 21.94
CA ALA A 61 -3.99 1.95 21.41
C ALA A 61 -3.88 3.22 20.56
N GLY A 62 -2.77 3.97 20.66
CA GLY A 62 -2.57 5.27 20.04
C GLY A 62 -2.55 6.42 21.06
N GLY A 63 -2.69 7.66 20.57
CA GLY A 63 -2.55 8.86 21.38
C GLY A 63 -2.25 10.11 20.53
N PRO A 64 -1.69 11.17 21.12
CA PRO A 64 -1.29 12.35 20.36
C PRO A 64 -0.31 11.99 19.24
N ALA A 65 -0.60 12.43 18.02
CA ALA A 65 0.03 11.95 16.80
C ALA A 65 1.56 12.10 16.80
N ARG A 66 2.06 13.23 17.31
CA ARG A 66 3.49 13.56 17.40
C ARG A 66 4.20 13.01 18.65
N GLN A 67 3.48 12.28 19.50
CA GLN A 67 4.03 11.68 20.72
C GLN A 67 3.87 10.15 20.72
N THR A 68 3.24 9.60 19.70
CA THR A 68 3.02 8.16 19.58
C THR A 68 4.07 7.56 18.64
N PRO A 69 4.92 6.63 19.10
CA PRO A 69 5.89 5.98 18.22
C PRO A 69 5.16 5.07 17.21
N LEU A 70 5.71 4.97 16.00
CA LEU A 70 5.21 4.11 14.93
C LEU A 70 6.19 2.97 14.66
N SER A 71 5.80 1.95 13.92
CA SER A 71 6.72 0.88 13.50
C SER A 71 6.53 0.58 12.01
N SER A 72 7.43 1.15 11.21
CA SER A 72 7.47 1.00 9.75
C SER A 72 6.10 1.22 9.08
N PRO A 73 5.55 2.45 9.11
CA PRO A 73 4.40 2.76 8.26
C PRO A 73 4.81 2.55 6.80
N TRP A 74 4.05 1.76 6.05
CA TRP A 74 4.46 1.32 4.70
C TRP A 74 3.63 1.98 3.61
N ASP A 75 2.31 2.02 3.77
CA ASP A 75 1.42 2.68 2.83
C ASP A 75 0.30 3.48 3.49
N LEU A 76 -0.26 4.41 2.73
CA LEU A 76 -1.20 5.42 3.18
C LEU A 76 -2.43 5.48 2.28
N ALA A 77 -3.60 5.68 2.87
CA ALA A 77 -4.80 5.99 2.13
C ALA A 77 -5.61 7.10 2.81
N TRP A 78 -5.96 8.14 2.07
CA TRP A 78 -6.81 9.21 2.56
C TRP A 78 -8.28 8.91 2.30
N HIS A 79 -9.14 9.08 3.32
CA HIS A 79 -10.58 8.95 3.16
C HIS A 79 -11.35 9.75 4.21
N GLN A 80 -12.31 10.57 3.75
CA GLN A 80 -13.23 11.36 4.59
C GLN A 80 -12.55 12.12 5.75
N GLY A 81 -11.38 12.72 5.49
CA GLY A 81 -10.65 13.50 6.49
C GLY A 81 -9.65 12.70 7.32
N ALA A 82 -9.70 11.37 7.29
CA ALA A 82 -8.76 10.51 8.00
C ALA A 82 -7.67 9.97 7.06
N LEU A 83 -6.48 9.75 7.62
CA LEU A 83 -5.39 9.06 6.94
C LEU A 83 -5.25 7.65 7.53
N TYR A 84 -5.53 6.63 6.73
CA TYR A 84 -5.29 5.23 7.06
C TYR A 84 -3.83 4.89 6.74
N ILE A 85 -3.22 4.10 7.61
CA ILE A 85 -1.79 3.79 7.58
C ILE A 85 -1.64 2.27 7.69
N ALA A 86 -1.01 1.64 6.70
CA ALA A 86 -0.59 0.26 6.79
C ALA A 86 0.67 0.21 7.67
N MET A 87 0.53 -0.25 8.92
CA MET A 87 1.60 -0.31 9.90
C MET A 87 2.25 -1.70 9.84
N ALA A 88 3.16 -1.87 8.88
CA ALA A 88 3.78 -3.15 8.58
C ALA A 88 4.46 -3.77 9.82
N GLY A 89 5.23 -2.97 10.56
CA GLY A 89 6.02 -3.43 11.71
C GLY A 89 5.21 -3.80 12.96
N LEU A 90 3.89 -3.56 12.97
CA LEU A 90 3.00 -4.01 14.05
C LEU A 90 1.89 -4.94 13.55
N HIS A 91 1.87 -5.30 12.26
CA HIS A 91 0.79 -6.08 11.64
C HIS A 91 -0.60 -5.49 11.92
N GLN A 92 -0.73 -4.17 11.71
CA GLN A 92 -1.94 -3.40 12.03
C GLN A 92 -2.26 -2.36 10.95
N LEU A 93 -3.50 -1.89 10.96
CA LEU A 93 -3.88 -0.65 10.29
C LEU A 93 -4.07 0.43 11.34
N TRP A 94 -3.37 1.54 11.17
CA TRP A 94 -3.44 2.71 12.03
C TRP A 94 -4.21 3.82 11.33
N ARG A 95 -4.69 4.79 12.09
CA ARG A 95 -5.44 5.94 11.55
C ARG A 95 -5.03 7.22 12.23
N LEU A 96 -4.63 8.22 11.44
CA LEU A 96 -4.64 9.62 11.88
C LEU A 96 -6.06 10.13 11.72
N GLU A 97 -6.65 10.50 12.85
CA GLU A 97 -8.04 10.93 12.93
C GLU A 97 -8.26 12.27 12.19
N PRO A 98 -9.52 12.61 11.83
CA PRO A 98 -9.81 13.85 11.09
C PRO A 98 -9.44 15.15 11.80
N ASP A 99 -9.13 15.11 13.09
CA ASP A 99 -8.57 16.25 13.82
C ASP A 99 -7.11 16.55 13.42
N GLY A 100 -6.43 15.62 12.76
CA GLY A 100 -5.01 15.70 12.40
C GLY A 100 -4.05 15.59 13.60
N LEU A 101 -4.57 15.28 14.78
CA LEU A 101 -3.84 15.34 16.05
C LEU A 101 -3.83 14.02 16.81
N THR A 102 -4.73 13.09 16.49
CA THR A 102 -4.87 11.81 17.21
C THR A 102 -4.54 10.63 16.30
N LEU A 103 -3.64 9.75 16.74
CA LEU A 103 -3.41 8.44 16.13
C LEU A 103 -4.17 7.35 16.90
N THR A 104 -4.74 6.39 16.17
CA THR A 104 -5.35 5.20 16.75
C THR A 104 -4.86 3.92 16.07
N ALA A 105 -4.61 2.87 16.85
CA ALA A 105 -4.52 1.51 16.32
C ALA A 105 -5.93 1.07 15.90
N TRP A 106 -6.25 1.27 14.63
CA TRP A 106 -7.63 1.26 14.14
C TRP A 106 -8.12 -0.16 13.79
N ALA A 107 -7.27 -1.00 13.20
CA ALA A 107 -7.60 -2.39 12.93
C ALA A 107 -6.39 -3.30 13.16
N GLY A 108 -6.65 -4.55 13.53
CA GLY A 108 -5.60 -5.53 13.82
C GLY A 108 -5.29 -5.59 15.31
N THR A 109 -5.20 -6.80 15.85
CA THR A 109 -4.75 -7.01 17.25
C THR A 109 -3.23 -6.91 17.42
N GLY A 110 -2.48 -6.86 16.30
CA GLY A 110 -1.03 -7.03 16.25
C GLY A 110 -0.56 -8.49 16.20
N GLY A 111 -1.50 -9.46 16.19
CA GLY A 111 -1.18 -10.84 15.86
C GLY A 111 -0.86 -10.96 14.37
N GLU A 112 0.23 -11.66 14.05
CA GLU A 112 0.62 -11.95 12.68
C GLU A 112 -0.15 -13.17 12.16
N GLY A 113 -0.92 -12.97 11.09
CA GLY A 113 -1.64 -14.06 10.43
C GLY A 113 -2.86 -13.60 9.66
N LEU A 114 -3.62 -14.56 9.13
CA LEU A 114 -4.80 -14.32 8.30
C LEU A 114 -6.09 -14.65 9.06
N ARG A 115 -6.58 -13.70 9.86
CA ARG A 115 -7.81 -13.88 10.65
C ARG A 115 -8.84 -12.81 10.31
N ASP A 116 -9.98 -13.23 9.78
CA ASP A 116 -11.15 -12.36 9.54
C ASP A 116 -11.90 -12.06 10.85
N GLY A 117 -12.76 -11.03 10.84
CA GLY A 117 -13.57 -10.63 12.00
C GLY A 117 -13.81 -9.13 12.04
N HIS A 118 -14.37 -8.63 13.15
CA HIS A 118 -14.43 -7.19 13.37
C HIS A 118 -13.00 -6.62 13.46
N ARG A 119 -12.80 -5.35 13.09
CA ARG A 119 -11.47 -4.71 12.99
C ARG A 119 -10.64 -4.80 14.26
N THR A 120 -11.27 -4.91 15.43
CA THR A 120 -10.60 -5.05 16.73
C THR A 120 -10.19 -6.48 17.07
N GLU A 121 -10.55 -7.47 16.24
CA GLU A 121 -10.30 -8.90 16.45
C GLU A 121 -9.51 -9.54 15.31
N ALA A 122 -9.59 -8.93 14.12
CA ALA A 122 -8.89 -9.38 12.92
C ALA A 122 -7.38 -9.33 13.09
N TRP A 123 -6.67 -10.21 12.37
CA TRP A 123 -5.21 -10.23 12.28
C TRP A 123 -4.79 -9.83 10.87
N PHE A 124 -3.62 -9.23 10.77
CA PHE A 124 -2.95 -8.89 9.52
C PHE A 124 -1.55 -9.49 9.57
N ALA A 125 -0.83 -9.46 8.46
CA ALA A 125 0.52 -9.98 8.34
C ALA A 125 1.32 -9.06 7.41
N GLN A 126 1.93 -8.03 8.02
CA GLN A 126 2.73 -7.02 7.33
C GLN A 126 1.92 -6.33 6.21
N PRO A 127 0.85 -5.60 6.56
CA PRO A 127 0.11 -4.85 5.55
C PRO A 127 1.03 -3.81 4.92
N SER A 128 1.09 -3.79 3.58
CA SER A 128 2.05 -2.96 2.84
C SER A 128 1.42 -2.09 1.75
N GLY A 129 0.15 -2.32 1.40
CA GLY A 129 -0.52 -1.53 0.37
C GLY A 129 -1.97 -1.24 0.75
N LEU A 130 -2.45 -0.04 0.46
CA LEU A 130 -3.81 0.41 0.76
C LEU A 130 -4.49 1.02 -0.47
N ALA A 131 -5.77 0.72 -0.63
CA ALA A 131 -6.62 1.40 -1.61
C ALA A 131 -8.02 1.61 -1.06
N VAL A 132 -8.61 2.78 -1.31
CA VAL A 132 -9.99 3.07 -0.92
C VAL A 132 -10.88 3.14 -2.14
N ALA A 133 -12.05 2.49 -2.08
CA ALA A 133 -13.13 2.67 -3.06
C ALA A 133 -14.49 2.67 -2.36
N GLY A 134 -15.20 3.80 -2.43
CA GLY A 134 -16.42 4.00 -1.64
C GLY A 134 -16.13 3.84 -0.14
N ASP A 135 -16.95 3.04 0.56
CA ASP A 135 -16.80 2.75 1.99
C ASP A 135 -15.96 1.48 2.26
N ARG A 136 -15.05 1.13 1.36
CA ARG A 136 -14.16 -0.03 1.48
C ARG A 136 -12.71 0.42 1.50
N LEU A 137 -11.94 -0.15 2.42
CA LEU A 137 -10.49 -0.12 2.42
C LEU A 137 -9.96 -1.50 2.03
N TYR A 138 -9.18 -1.56 0.97
CA TYR A 138 -8.50 -2.76 0.51
C TYR A 138 -7.06 -2.74 0.99
N VAL A 139 -6.56 -3.91 1.38
CA VAL A 139 -5.23 -4.07 1.97
C VAL A 139 -4.49 -5.17 1.23
N ALA A 140 -3.28 -4.86 0.75
CA ALA A 140 -2.30 -5.87 0.39
C ALA A 140 -1.61 -6.32 1.69
N ASP A 141 -1.90 -7.55 2.10
CA ASP A 141 -1.43 -8.15 3.34
C ASP A 141 -0.31 -9.14 3.01
N SER A 142 0.92 -8.64 3.06
CA SER A 142 2.04 -9.14 2.26
C SER A 142 2.51 -10.51 2.70
N GLU A 143 2.75 -10.72 4.00
CA GLU A 143 3.24 -12.00 4.53
C GLU A 143 2.18 -13.10 4.44
N SER A 144 0.89 -12.74 4.48
CA SER A 144 -0.20 -13.69 4.24
C SER A 144 -0.51 -13.93 2.77
N SER A 145 0.21 -13.24 1.86
CA SER A 145 -0.01 -13.27 0.41
C SER A 145 -1.49 -13.09 0.04
N ALA A 146 -2.15 -12.16 0.73
CA ALA A 146 -3.59 -11.97 0.66
C ALA A 146 -3.97 -10.55 0.25
N ILE A 147 -5.17 -10.41 -0.33
CA ILE A 147 -5.87 -9.12 -0.44
C ILE A 147 -7.08 -9.16 0.48
N ARG A 148 -7.14 -8.18 1.37
CA ARG A 148 -8.17 -8.06 2.41
C ARG A 148 -9.08 -6.88 2.10
N GLU A 149 -10.30 -6.92 2.61
CA GLU A 149 -11.23 -5.80 2.59
C GLU A 149 -11.66 -5.47 4.02
N VAL A 150 -11.70 -4.18 4.33
CA VAL A 150 -12.33 -3.63 5.52
C VAL A 150 -13.53 -2.78 5.12
N ASP A 151 -14.69 -3.11 5.64
CA ASP A 151 -15.88 -2.27 5.57
C ASP A 151 -15.70 -1.09 6.53
N LEU A 152 -15.62 0.13 6.01
CA LEU A 152 -15.29 1.31 6.82
C LEU A 152 -16.41 1.72 7.79
N ALA A 153 -17.65 1.33 7.52
CA ALA A 153 -18.81 1.66 8.34
C ALA A 153 -18.98 0.70 9.52
N SER A 154 -18.94 -0.60 9.26
CA SER A 154 -19.12 -1.66 10.27
C SER A 154 -17.82 -2.12 10.91
N GLY A 155 -16.67 -1.85 10.29
CA GLY A 155 -15.38 -2.37 10.71
C GLY A 155 -15.19 -3.85 10.41
N GLN A 156 -16.04 -4.51 9.62
CA GLN A 156 -15.85 -5.91 9.26
C GLN A 156 -14.63 -6.08 8.34
N VAL A 157 -13.71 -6.94 8.73
CA VAL A 157 -12.55 -7.37 7.92
C VAL A 157 -12.84 -8.74 7.31
N ARG A 158 -12.58 -8.89 6.02
CA ARG A 158 -12.69 -10.17 5.31
C ARG A 158 -11.53 -10.40 4.34
N THR A 159 -11.19 -11.65 4.09
CA THR A 159 -10.24 -12.03 3.04
C THR A 159 -10.95 -12.13 1.70
N ILE A 160 -10.41 -11.47 0.66
CA ILE A 160 -10.90 -11.64 -0.72
C ILE A 160 -10.20 -12.86 -1.35
N VAL A 161 -8.87 -12.90 -1.30
CA VAL A 161 -8.00 -13.96 -1.81
C VAL A 161 -6.77 -14.13 -0.90
N GLY A 162 -6.11 -15.29 -0.98
CA GLY A 162 -5.06 -15.73 -0.04
C GLY A 162 -5.62 -16.65 1.04
N THR A 163 -4.82 -17.61 1.52
CA THR A 163 -5.28 -18.63 2.49
C THR A 163 -4.39 -18.75 3.73
N GLY A 164 -3.18 -18.20 3.74
CA GLY A 164 -2.31 -18.20 4.91
C GLY A 164 -0.87 -17.80 4.61
N LEU A 165 -0.06 -17.68 5.67
CA LEU A 165 1.34 -17.19 5.63
C LEU A 165 2.27 -18.00 4.72
N PHE A 166 1.98 -19.29 4.50
CA PHE A 166 2.84 -20.19 3.72
C PHE A 166 2.15 -20.70 2.45
N ASP A 167 0.95 -20.19 2.14
CA ASP A 167 0.15 -20.61 0.98
C ASP A 167 0.31 -19.62 -0.18
N PHE A 168 1.56 -19.31 -0.52
CA PHE A 168 1.91 -18.40 -1.61
C PHE A 168 2.13 -19.14 -2.94
N GLY A 169 2.22 -18.39 -4.03
CA GLY A 169 2.55 -18.88 -5.37
C GLY A 169 1.98 -17.99 -6.46
N ASP A 170 1.97 -18.48 -7.70
CA ASP A 170 1.52 -17.72 -8.87
C ASP A 170 0.43 -18.48 -9.63
N VAL A 171 -0.82 -18.31 -9.19
CA VAL A 171 -1.97 -19.00 -9.80
C VAL A 171 -3.11 -18.01 -9.98
N ASP A 172 -3.51 -17.79 -11.22
CA ASP A 172 -4.76 -17.12 -11.55
C ASP A 172 -5.93 -18.06 -11.21
N GLY A 173 -7.04 -17.51 -10.72
CA GLY A 173 -8.14 -18.34 -10.25
C GLY A 173 -9.20 -17.55 -9.49
N VAL A 174 -10.07 -18.27 -8.80
CA VAL A 174 -11.17 -17.67 -8.04
C VAL A 174 -11.03 -18.02 -6.56
N GLY A 175 -11.09 -17.01 -5.70
CA GLY A 175 -11.08 -17.18 -4.25
C GLY A 175 -9.82 -17.88 -3.76
N GLU A 176 -10.01 -19.01 -3.08
CA GLU A 176 -8.94 -19.81 -2.48
C GLU A 176 -8.12 -20.61 -3.50
N ALA A 177 -8.51 -20.65 -4.78
CA ALA A 177 -7.69 -21.26 -5.83
C ALA A 177 -6.61 -20.31 -6.37
N ALA A 178 -6.82 -18.99 -6.22
CA ALA A 178 -5.83 -18.00 -6.63
C ALA A 178 -4.65 -18.00 -5.64
N ARG A 179 -3.44 -17.74 -6.15
CA ARG A 179 -2.22 -17.56 -5.36
C ARG A 179 -1.53 -16.26 -5.76
N LEU A 180 -1.06 -15.55 -4.75
CA LEU A 180 -0.19 -14.38 -4.82
C LEU A 180 1.11 -14.71 -4.07
N GLN A 181 2.12 -13.87 -4.21
CA GLN A 181 3.35 -13.97 -3.44
C GLN A 181 3.86 -12.58 -3.06
N HIS A 182 3.73 -12.28 -1.77
CA HIS A 182 4.18 -11.03 -1.15
C HIS A 182 3.68 -9.76 -1.89
N PRO A 183 2.36 -9.59 -2.10
CA PRO A 183 1.84 -8.42 -2.78
C PRO A 183 2.07 -7.17 -1.93
N LEU A 184 2.79 -6.18 -2.47
CA LEU A 184 3.09 -4.94 -1.73
C LEU A 184 2.13 -3.80 -2.08
N GLY A 185 1.60 -3.78 -3.30
CA GLY A 185 0.75 -2.68 -3.77
C GLY A 185 -0.64 -3.14 -4.16
N VAL A 186 -1.65 -2.31 -3.85
CA VAL A 186 -3.02 -2.46 -4.36
C VAL A 186 -3.57 -1.08 -4.75
N THR A 187 -4.30 -0.99 -5.86
CA THR A 187 -5.03 0.23 -6.23
C THR A 187 -6.40 -0.13 -6.81
N ALA A 188 -7.40 0.72 -6.57
CA ALA A 188 -8.76 0.51 -7.06
C ALA A 188 -9.00 1.32 -8.34
N VAL A 189 -9.62 0.68 -9.34
CA VAL A 189 -10.04 1.32 -10.59
C VAL A 189 -11.44 0.83 -10.93
N HIS A 190 -12.43 1.70 -10.77
CA HIS A 190 -13.84 1.34 -10.82
C HIS A 190 -14.15 0.21 -9.81
N ASP A 191 -14.75 -0.90 -10.25
CA ASP A 191 -15.10 -2.06 -9.41
C ASP A 191 -14.01 -3.14 -9.33
N LEU A 192 -12.81 -2.85 -9.83
CA LEU A 192 -11.67 -3.78 -9.85
C LEU A 192 -10.53 -3.25 -9.00
N LEU A 193 -9.75 -4.19 -8.48
CA LEU A 193 -8.45 -3.94 -7.86
C LEU A 193 -7.36 -4.37 -8.83
N TYR A 194 -6.25 -3.62 -8.81
CA TYR A 194 -5.00 -4.02 -9.42
C TYR A 194 -3.97 -4.19 -8.31
N VAL A 195 -3.22 -5.27 -8.39
CA VAL A 195 -2.30 -5.74 -7.36
C VAL A 195 -0.92 -5.85 -7.98
N ALA A 196 0.08 -5.25 -7.33
CA ALA A 196 1.47 -5.56 -7.57
C ALA A 196 1.79 -6.84 -6.81
N ASP A 197 1.84 -7.94 -7.54
CA ASP A 197 2.18 -9.26 -7.02
C ASP A 197 3.70 -9.41 -7.08
N THR A 198 4.35 -8.80 -6.08
CA THR A 198 5.73 -8.34 -6.10
C THR A 198 6.72 -9.46 -6.43
N TYR A 199 6.68 -10.56 -5.68
CA TYR A 199 7.65 -11.65 -5.84
C TYR A 199 7.33 -12.57 -7.02
N ASN A 200 6.12 -12.48 -7.56
CA ASN A 200 5.79 -13.07 -8.86
C ASN A 200 6.10 -12.13 -10.04
N HIS A 201 6.64 -10.94 -9.78
CA HIS A 201 7.01 -9.95 -10.79
C HIS A 201 5.87 -9.63 -11.78
N LYS A 202 4.64 -9.56 -11.26
CA LYS A 202 3.42 -9.45 -12.05
C LYS A 202 2.49 -8.37 -11.54
N ILE A 203 1.69 -7.84 -12.46
CA ILE A 203 0.52 -7.03 -12.13
C ILE A 203 -0.72 -7.89 -12.37
N LYS A 204 -1.50 -8.12 -11.32
CA LYS A 204 -2.74 -8.89 -11.37
C LYS A 204 -3.94 -7.95 -11.21
N ARG A 205 -5.07 -8.30 -11.84
CA ARG A 205 -6.38 -7.70 -11.57
C ARG A 205 -7.20 -8.65 -10.73
N LEU A 206 -7.99 -8.09 -9.81
CA LEU A 206 -8.86 -8.80 -8.91
C LEU A 206 -10.25 -8.16 -8.92
N SER A 207 -11.30 -8.97 -9.05
CA SER A 207 -12.67 -8.52 -8.77
C SER A 207 -13.03 -8.84 -7.32
N PRO A 208 -13.28 -7.83 -6.45
CA PRO A 208 -13.70 -8.08 -5.07
C PRO A 208 -15.03 -8.83 -4.96
N ARG A 209 -15.91 -8.71 -5.96
CA ARG A 209 -17.23 -9.34 -6.02
C ARG A 209 -17.15 -10.81 -6.35
N THR A 210 -16.45 -11.17 -7.43
CA THR A 210 -16.37 -12.56 -7.89
C THR A 210 -15.17 -13.30 -7.30
N ARG A 211 -14.24 -12.59 -6.64
CA ARG A 211 -12.96 -13.08 -6.13
C ARG A 211 -12.04 -13.64 -7.23
N MET A 212 -12.29 -13.27 -8.49
CA MET A 212 -11.49 -13.71 -9.63
C MET A 212 -10.22 -12.87 -9.74
N VAL A 213 -9.07 -13.56 -9.79
CA VAL A 213 -7.74 -13.01 -10.01
C VAL A 213 -7.24 -13.42 -11.40
N MET A 214 -6.70 -12.47 -12.14
CA MET A 214 -6.06 -12.70 -13.44
C MET A 214 -4.80 -11.87 -13.58
N THR A 215 -3.77 -12.44 -14.19
CA THR A 215 -2.58 -11.72 -14.61
C THR A 215 -2.93 -10.76 -15.75
N VAL A 216 -2.53 -9.50 -15.60
CA VAL A 216 -2.72 -8.45 -16.62
C VAL A 216 -1.43 -8.25 -17.40
N ALA A 217 -0.29 -8.21 -16.71
CA ALA A 217 1.04 -8.09 -17.33
C ALA A 217 2.14 -8.65 -16.43
N GLY A 218 3.30 -8.92 -17.04
CA GLY A 218 4.46 -9.50 -16.37
C GLY A 218 4.63 -10.97 -16.76
N SER A 219 5.82 -11.34 -17.24
CA SER A 219 6.13 -12.73 -17.62
C SER A 219 6.28 -13.66 -16.41
N GLY A 220 6.57 -13.11 -15.23
CA GLY A 220 7.02 -13.88 -14.06
C GLY A 220 8.55 -13.91 -13.90
N GLU A 221 9.30 -13.47 -14.91
CA GLU A 221 10.76 -13.44 -14.87
C GLU A 221 11.27 -12.01 -14.62
N PRO A 222 12.18 -11.80 -13.65
CA PRO A 222 12.64 -10.47 -13.26
C PRO A 222 13.31 -9.77 -14.45
N GLY A 223 12.89 -8.54 -14.79
CA GLY A 223 13.48 -7.76 -15.89
C GLY A 223 12.69 -6.50 -16.22
N ARG A 224 13.16 -5.70 -17.18
CA ARG A 224 12.61 -4.37 -17.51
C ARG A 224 12.01 -4.27 -18.92
N ASP A 225 11.82 -5.38 -19.60
CA ASP A 225 11.36 -5.35 -20.99
C ASP A 225 9.96 -4.71 -21.08
N ASP A 226 9.82 -3.72 -21.97
CA ASP A 226 8.54 -3.16 -22.37
C ASP A 226 7.82 -4.16 -23.29
N GLY A 227 6.48 -4.13 -23.30
CA GLY A 227 5.72 -5.14 -24.04
C GLY A 227 4.23 -5.08 -23.76
N THR A 228 3.47 -6.04 -24.26
CA THR A 228 2.03 -6.15 -23.97
C THR A 228 1.75 -7.42 -23.18
N GLY A 229 0.98 -7.30 -22.09
CA GLY A 229 0.64 -8.42 -21.22
C GLY A 229 1.87 -9.16 -20.70
N LEU A 230 1.93 -10.47 -20.95
CA LEU A 230 3.00 -11.36 -20.47
C LEU A 230 4.34 -11.15 -21.17
N ALA A 231 4.40 -10.37 -22.26
CA ALA A 231 5.68 -10.03 -22.90
C ALA A 231 6.44 -8.92 -22.14
N ALA A 232 5.75 -8.14 -21.32
CA ALA A 232 6.39 -7.17 -20.43
C ALA A 232 7.00 -7.89 -19.22
N ARG A 233 8.06 -7.32 -18.65
CA ARG A 233 8.71 -7.83 -17.44
C ARG A 233 8.76 -6.75 -16.37
N PHE A 234 8.73 -7.18 -15.11
CA PHE A 234 8.94 -6.34 -13.93
C PHE A 234 10.02 -6.98 -13.06
N PHE A 235 10.52 -6.28 -12.05
CA PHE A 235 11.39 -6.84 -11.03
C PHE A 235 11.00 -6.25 -9.67
N GLU A 236 10.26 -7.05 -8.91
CA GLU A 236 9.69 -6.69 -7.60
C GLU A 236 8.97 -5.33 -7.61
N PRO A 237 7.87 -5.19 -8.36
CA PRO A 237 7.09 -3.96 -8.36
C PRO A 237 6.51 -3.71 -6.96
N GLY A 238 6.94 -2.64 -6.28
CA GLY A 238 6.59 -2.39 -4.88
C GLY A 238 5.30 -1.61 -4.65
N GLY A 239 4.80 -0.90 -5.67
CA GLY A 239 3.60 -0.08 -5.54
C GLY A 239 3.00 0.29 -6.89
N LEU A 240 1.72 0.67 -6.89
CA LEU A 240 1.03 1.16 -8.08
C LEU A 240 -0.04 2.20 -7.77
N SER A 241 -0.28 3.10 -8.72
CA SER A 241 -1.36 4.08 -8.69
C SER A 241 -2.02 4.21 -10.05
N ALA A 242 -3.32 4.51 -10.09
CA ALA A 242 -4.08 4.65 -11.32
C ALA A 242 -4.34 6.12 -11.66
N ALA A 243 -4.05 6.50 -12.90
CA ALA A 243 -4.42 7.83 -13.42
C ALA A 243 -4.55 7.79 -14.95
N ALA A 244 -5.46 8.59 -15.49
CA ALA A 244 -5.62 8.80 -16.94
C ALA A 244 -5.71 7.48 -17.76
N GLY A 245 -6.47 6.50 -17.26
CA GLY A 245 -6.68 5.22 -17.95
C GLY A 245 -5.46 4.27 -17.94
N ALA A 246 -4.48 4.52 -17.08
CA ALA A 246 -3.28 3.69 -16.92
C ALA A 246 -2.96 3.43 -15.45
N LEU A 247 -2.16 2.39 -15.21
CA LEU A 247 -1.44 2.20 -13.95
C LEU A 247 -0.02 2.73 -14.10
N TYR A 248 0.46 3.42 -13.08
CA TYR A 248 1.86 3.77 -12.89
C TYR A 248 2.40 2.89 -11.78
N ILE A 249 3.47 2.16 -12.07
CA ILE A 249 4.02 1.10 -11.24
C ILE A 249 5.43 1.50 -10.84
N ALA A 250 5.71 1.49 -9.55
CA ALA A 250 7.07 1.57 -9.02
C ALA A 250 7.72 0.20 -9.18
N ASP A 251 8.54 0.05 -10.22
CA ASP A 251 9.24 -1.19 -10.57
C ASP A 251 10.61 -1.17 -9.87
N THR A 252 10.57 -1.52 -8.59
CA THR A 252 11.56 -1.12 -7.57
C THR A 252 12.98 -1.54 -7.94
N ASN A 253 13.19 -2.83 -8.23
CA ASN A 253 14.53 -3.35 -8.52
C ASN A 253 15.00 -3.05 -9.95
N ASN A 254 14.12 -2.52 -10.80
CA ASN A 254 14.50 -1.96 -12.10
C ASN A 254 14.79 -0.46 -12.05
N HIS A 255 14.61 0.19 -10.89
CA HIS A 255 14.76 1.63 -10.70
C HIS A 255 13.94 2.45 -11.71
N ALA A 256 12.71 1.99 -11.99
CA ALA A 256 11.89 2.53 -13.07
C ALA A 256 10.45 2.78 -12.62
N ILE A 257 9.82 3.79 -13.23
CA ILE A 257 8.37 3.92 -13.24
C ILE A 257 7.87 3.32 -14.54
N ARG A 258 6.96 2.36 -14.46
CA ARG A 258 6.36 1.70 -15.63
C ARG A 258 4.91 2.16 -15.76
N ARG A 259 4.47 2.41 -17.00
CA ARG A 259 3.09 2.75 -17.31
C ARG A 259 2.44 1.57 -18.01
N LEU A 260 1.40 1.00 -17.40
CA LEU A 260 0.54 -0.03 -17.99
C LEU A 260 -0.77 0.62 -18.45
N ASP A 261 -1.02 0.59 -19.76
CA ASP A 261 -2.26 1.08 -20.34
C ASP A 261 -3.41 0.08 -20.10
N LEU A 262 -4.49 0.51 -19.44
CA LEU A 262 -5.55 -0.41 -19.01
C LEU A 262 -6.42 -0.93 -20.15
N ALA A 263 -6.48 -0.21 -21.28
CA ALA A 263 -7.26 -0.63 -22.43
C ALA A 263 -6.52 -1.66 -23.28
N THR A 264 -5.19 -1.52 -23.39
CA THR A 264 -4.37 -2.33 -24.31
C THR A 264 -3.45 -3.33 -23.61
N ALA A 265 -3.32 -3.26 -22.28
CA ALA A 265 -2.33 -3.97 -21.48
C ALA A 265 -0.88 -3.74 -21.93
N ARG A 266 -0.62 -2.64 -22.66
CA ARG A 266 0.73 -2.26 -23.08
C ARG A 266 1.47 -1.61 -21.93
N VAL A 267 2.64 -2.16 -21.60
CA VAL A 267 3.59 -1.63 -20.63
C VAL A 267 4.68 -0.87 -21.36
N THR A 268 4.97 0.33 -20.86
CA THR A 268 6.06 1.19 -21.33
C THR A 268 6.82 1.76 -20.15
N THR A 269 8.10 2.05 -20.33
CA THR A 269 8.90 2.73 -19.32
C THR A 269 8.69 4.25 -19.38
N VAL A 270 8.35 4.86 -18.26
CA VAL A 270 8.17 6.32 -18.15
C VAL A 270 9.53 6.99 -18.07
N ALA A 271 9.76 7.98 -18.94
CA ALA A 271 10.95 8.82 -18.86
C ALA A 271 10.80 9.82 -17.71
N VAL A 272 11.51 9.59 -16.60
CA VAL A 272 11.60 10.54 -15.49
C VAL A 272 12.80 11.43 -15.73
N ARG A 273 12.55 12.74 -15.86
CA ARG A 273 13.61 13.76 -15.90
C ARG A 273 13.54 14.52 -14.58
N LEU A 274 14.54 14.32 -13.73
CA LEU A 274 14.71 15.16 -12.56
C LEU A 274 15.33 16.49 -13.02
N PRO A 275 14.83 17.64 -12.54
CA PRO A 275 15.42 18.95 -12.82
C PRO A 275 16.86 19.07 -12.27
#